data_AF-A0A224XWS8-F1
#
_entry.id   AF-A0A224XWS8-F1
#
_cell.length_a   1.000
_cell.length_b   1.000
_cell.length_c   1.000
_cell.angle_alpha   90.00
_cell.angle_beta   90.00
_cell.angle_gamma   90.00
#
_symmetry.space_group_name_H-M   'P 1'
#
loop_
_entity.id
_entity.type
_entity.pdbx_description
1 polymer ?
#
loop_
_entity_poly.entity_id
_entity_poly.type
_entity_poly.pdbx_seq_one_letter_code
_entity_poly.pdbx_strand_id
1 'polypeptide(L)'
;MFAGLPLTAAGFTLPGGATGAALAAQNALRLPGQLAPNTCVLLVSNLCEEGITPDALFTLFGVYGDVQRVKILYNKKDSALIQMAEPHQANLAMMHLDKVRLLGKQIRVMSSKHQMVQLPKDGHPDAGFTKDYTSSNLHRFKKPGSKNYQNIYPPSATLHLSNIPPNIKEEDLKDAFTNNGFTVKGFKFFPKDKKMALLELPSVDDAVAALIKMHNYQLSEQNHLRVSFSKSNIQSTTMRS
;
A
#
# COMPACT_ATOMS: atom_id res chain seq x y z
N MET A 1 54.68 28.84 36.01
CA MET A 1 56.10 28.64 35.60
C MET A 1 56.14 27.42 34.70
N PHE A 2 57.03 27.38 33.71
CA PHE A 2 56.98 26.43 32.59
C PHE A 2 57.38 25.00 32.99
N ALA A 3 56.81 24.01 32.32
CA ALA A 3 57.13 22.59 32.49
C ALA A 3 57.21 21.87 31.14
N GLY A 4 58.18 20.97 30.99
CA GLY A 4 58.11 19.84 30.05
C GLY A 4 58.63 20.03 28.62
N LEU A 5 59.90 19.68 28.40
CA LEU A 5 60.29 18.84 27.25
C LEU A 5 60.48 17.41 27.79
N PRO A 6 60.21 16.35 27.00
CA PRO A 6 61.34 15.70 26.32
C PRO A 6 61.06 15.03 24.95
N LEU A 7 62.11 15.01 24.12
CA LEU A 7 62.61 13.93 23.24
C LEU A 7 61.68 13.07 22.34
N THR A 8 62.00 13.11 21.03
CA THR A 8 62.43 12.01 20.12
C THR A 8 61.89 10.57 20.37
N ALA A 9 61.57 9.70 19.41
CA ALA A 9 61.81 9.62 17.95
C ALA A 9 60.68 8.74 17.32
N ALA A 10 60.68 8.24 16.08
CA ALA A 10 61.62 8.27 14.95
C ALA A 10 60.84 8.24 13.61
N GLY A 11 61.53 8.21 12.46
CA GLY A 11 60.91 8.03 11.14
C GLY A 11 61.16 6.65 10.51
N PHE A 12 60.29 6.26 9.59
CA PHE A 12 60.57 5.30 8.51
C PHE A 12 59.86 5.76 7.24
N THR A 13 60.50 5.60 6.09
CA THR A 13 60.06 6.17 4.81
C THR A 13 60.14 5.14 3.67
N LEU A 14 59.32 5.37 2.62
CA LEU A 14 59.37 4.75 1.28
C LEU A 14 58.91 3.27 1.14
N PRO A 15 58.56 2.79 -0.08
CA PRO A 15 57.93 3.49 -1.22
C PRO A 15 56.81 2.69 -1.94
N GLY A 16 56.06 3.40 -2.80
CA GLY A 16 55.66 3.02 -4.17
C GLY A 16 55.03 1.65 -4.50
N GLY A 17 53.85 1.68 -5.15
CA GLY A 17 53.30 0.51 -5.85
C GLY A 17 51.98 0.83 -6.55
N ALA A 18 51.98 0.95 -7.88
CA ALA A 18 50.76 1.04 -8.69
C ALA A 18 50.48 -0.29 -9.41
N THR A 19 49.19 -0.57 -9.64
CA THR A 19 48.54 -1.49 -10.63
C THR A 19 47.55 -2.48 -10.01
N GLY A 20 46.54 -2.88 -10.80
CA GLY A 20 45.80 -4.13 -10.56
C GLY A 20 44.34 -3.98 -10.13
N ALA A 21 43.44 -4.18 -11.08
CA ALA A 21 41.99 -4.27 -10.93
C ALA A 21 41.48 -5.20 -9.79
N ALA A 22 40.44 -4.75 -9.09
CA ALA A 22 39.47 -5.61 -8.41
C ALA A 22 38.06 -5.00 -8.53
N LEU A 23 37.34 -5.36 -9.60
CA LEU A 23 35.90 -5.13 -9.73
C LEU A 23 35.11 -6.24 -9.04
N ALA A 24 33.86 -5.89 -8.68
CA ALA A 24 32.74 -6.77 -8.29
C ALA A 24 32.59 -7.19 -6.80
N ALA A 25 31.32 -7.48 -6.46
CA ALA A 25 30.84 -8.14 -5.25
C ALA A 25 30.85 -7.38 -3.89
N GLN A 26 30.35 -6.14 -3.84
CA GLN A 26 29.75 -5.60 -2.60
C GLN A 26 28.23 -5.77 -2.60
N ASN A 27 27.75 -7.00 -2.37
CA ASN A 27 26.33 -7.26 -2.20
C ASN A 27 26.02 -8.52 -1.38
N ALA A 28 26.39 -8.55 -0.09
CA ALA A 28 25.79 -9.43 0.92
C ALA A 28 26.36 -9.16 2.33
N LEU A 29 25.72 -8.26 3.10
CA LEU A 29 25.66 -8.29 4.59
C LEU A 29 24.82 -7.10 5.07
N ARG A 30 23.49 -7.26 5.09
CA ARG A 30 22.60 -6.30 5.77
C ARG A 30 22.59 -6.62 7.25
N LEU A 31 23.16 -5.74 8.07
CA LEU A 31 23.10 -5.86 9.52
C LEU A 31 21.65 -5.69 10.02
N PRO A 32 21.19 -6.45 11.03
CA PRO A 32 19.93 -6.18 11.70
C PRO A 32 20.08 -4.87 12.49
N GLY A 33 19.29 -3.85 12.13
CA GLY A 33 19.38 -2.50 12.74
C GLY A 33 19.45 -1.36 11.73
N GLN A 34 19.52 -1.63 10.42
CA GLN A 34 19.38 -0.59 9.41
C GLN A 34 17.98 0.01 9.48
N LEU A 35 17.88 1.24 10.02
CA LEU A 35 16.64 2.01 10.14
C LEU A 35 15.87 1.96 8.82
N ALA A 36 14.58 1.64 8.90
CA ALA A 36 13.72 1.62 7.72
C ALA A 36 13.83 2.99 7.01
N PRO A 37 14.03 3.03 5.68
CA PRO A 37 14.24 4.27 4.97
C PRO A 37 13.06 5.22 5.23
N ASN A 38 13.35 6.37 5.85
CA ASN A 38 12.36 7.33 6.30
C ASN A 38 11.79 8.15 5.13
N THR A 39 11.17 7.47 4.16
CA THR A 39 10.55 8.05 2.97
C THR A 39 9.05 7.81 2.99
N CYS A 40 8.29 8.84 2.64
CA CYS A 40 6.86 8.70 2.38
C CYS A 40 6.56 8.16 0.98
N VAL A 41 7.57 8.04 0.09
CA VAL A 41 7.37 7.66 -1.31
C VAL A 41 7.76 6.20 -1.54
N LEU A 42 6.83 5.44 -2.10
CA LEU A 42 7.00 4.07 -2.54
C LEU A 42 7.18 4.02 -4.05
N LEU A 43 8.01 3.09 -4.52
CA LEU A 43 8.08 2.64 -5.90
C LEU A 43 7.35 1.31 -5.99
N VAL A 44 6.29 1.27 -6.80
CA VAL A 44 5.58 0.05 -7.19
C VAL A 44 6.04 -0.31 -8.60
N SER A 45 6.29 -1.59 -8.85
CA SER A 45 6.75 -2.10 -10.14
C SER A 45 6.11 -3.45 -10.48
N ASN A 46 6.22 -3.88 -11.73
CA ASN A 46 5.54 -5.04 -12.30
C ASN A 46 3.99 -4.93 -12.31
N LEU A 47 3.46 -3.72 -12.41
CA LEU A 47 2.03 -3.45 -12.60
C LEU A 47 1.52 -4.02 -13.94
N CYS A 48 0.20 -4.17 -14.04
CA CYS A 48 -0.49 -4.50 -15.30
C CYS A 48 -0.80 -3.20 -16.06
N GLU A 49 -0.15 -2.98 -17.21
CA GLU A 49 -0.18 -1.68 -17.92
C GLU A 49 -1.56 -1.31 -18.48
N GLU A 50 -2.38 -2.29 -18.84
CA GLU A 50 -3.67 -2.07 -19.51
C GLU A 50 -4.80 -1.72 -18.53
N GLY A 51 -4.72 -2.20 -17.28
CA GLY A 51 -5.80 -2.05 -16.29
C GLY A 51 -5.48 -1.17 -15.09
N ILE A 52 -4.23 -0.73 -14.91
CA ILE A 52 -3.85 0.05 -13.73
C ILE A 52 -4.17 1.54 -13.89
N THR A 53 -4.87 2.11 -12.91
CA THR A 53 -5.20 3.54 -12.85
C THR A 53 -4.64 4.17 -11.58
N PRO A 54 -4.42 5.51 -11.56
CA PRO A 54 -4.04 6.22 -10.34
C PRO A 54 -5.06 6.02 -9.21
N ASP A 55 -6.34 5.92 -9.55
CA ASP A 55 -7.44 5.70 -8.60
C ASP A 55 -7.46 4.28 -8.00
N ALA A 56 -7.11 3.26 -8.79
CA ALA A 56 -6.94 1.89 -8.27
C ALA A 56 -5.79 1.81 -7.25
N LEU A 57 -4.66 2.44 -7.57
CA LEU A 57 -3.51 2.53 -6.66
C LEU A 57 -3.85 3.36 -5.40
N PHE A 58 -4.51 4.52 -5.56
CA PHE A 58 -5.00 5.34 -4.46
C PHE A 58 -5.90 4.53 -3.52
N THR A 59 -6.82 3.73 -4.07
CA THR A 59 -7.78 2.94 -3.29
C THR A 59 -7.10 1.81 -2.51
N LEU A 60 -6.18 1.08 -3.15
CA LEU A 60 -5.47 -0.05 -2.54
C LEU A 60 -4.48 0.42 -1.46
N PHE A 61 -3.63 1.40 -1.76
CA PHE A 61 -2.68 1.96 -0.80
C PHE A 61 -3.39 2.79 0.28
N GLY A 62 -4.56 3.36 -0.06
CA GLY A 62 -5.49 4.03 0.84
C GLY A 62 -6.02 3.20 2.02
N VAL A 63 -5.85 1.87 1.98
CA VAL A 63 -6.15 0.96 3.10
C VAL A 63 -5.10 1.07 4.22
N TYR A 64 -3.85 1.38 3.86
CA TYR A 64 -2.68 1.37 4.74
C TYR A 64 -2.20 2.77 5.16
N GLY A 65 -2.71 3.82 4.50
CA GLY A 65 -2.42 5.21 4.83
C GLY A 65 -3.14 6.20 3.92
N ASP A 66 -2.98 7.49 4.19
CA ASP A 66 -3.55 8.55 3.36
C ASP A 66 -2.60 8.90 2.21
N VAL A 67 -2.92 8.42 1.01
CA VAL A 67 -2.15 8.64 -0.23
C VAL A 67 -2.28 10.10 -0.65
N GLN A 68 -1.17 10.85 -0.68
CA GLN A 68 -1.12 12.24 -1.12
C GLN A 68 -1.07 12.37 -2.64
N ARG A 69 -0.27 11.54 -3.32
CA ARG A 69 -0.07 11.59 -4.78
C ARG A 69 0.21 10.21 -5.35
N VAL A 70 -0.28 9.97 -6.57
CA VAL A 70 0.09 8.81 -7.40
C VAL A 70 0.60 9.30 -8.73
N LYS A 71 1.74 8.77 -9.19
CA LYS A 71 2.31 9.00 -10.52
C LYS A 71 2.68 7.67 -11.17
N ILE A 72 1.93 7.24 -12.18
CA ILE A 72 2.36 6.17 -13.10
C ILE A 72 3.40 6.77 -14.05
N LEU A 73 4.49 6.05 -14.35
CA LEU A 73 5.57 6.58 -15.18
C LEU A 73 5.21 6.40 -16.67
N TYR A 74 5.11 7.49 -17.45
CA TYR A 74 4.80 7.41 -18.89
C TYR A 74 5.78 6.52 -19.67
N ASN A 75 7.08 6.67 -19.45
CA ASN A 75 8.14 5.87 -20.10
C ASN A 75 8.19 4.41 -19.63
N LYS A 76 7.49 4.05 -18.53
CA LYS A 76 7.56 2.74 -17.90
C LYS A 76 6.26 2.46 -17.12
N LYS A 77 5.20 2.13 -17.85
CA LYS A 77 3.83 2.03 -17.32
C LYS A 77 3.61 0.86 -16.35
N ASP A 78 4.49 -0.14 -16.35
CA ASP A 78 4.54 -1.18 -15.31
C ASP A 78 4.95 -0.64 -13.93
N SER A 79 5.30 0.64 -13.80
CA SER A 79 5.87 1.25 -12.61
C SER A 79 5.14 2.53 -12.21
N ALA A 80 5.00 2.74 -10.89
CA ALA A 80 4.37 3.92 -10.31
C ALA A 80 5.09 4.39 -9.03
N LEU A 81 5.06 5.70 -8.80
CA LEU A 81 5.43 6.32 -7.52
C LEU A 81 4.16 6.67 -6.74
N ILE A 82 4.13 6.32 -5.46
CA ILE A 82 3.01 6.61 -4.55
C ILE A 82 3.57 7.33 -3.34
N GLN A 83 3.09 8.55 -3.08
CA GLN A 83 3.44 9.32 -1.89
C GLN A 83 2.35 9.16 -0.83
N MET A 84 2.70 8.57 0.31
CA MET A 84 1.87 8.51 1.51
C MET A 84 1.97 9.82 2.32
N ALA A 85 1.08 10.01 3.29
CA ALA A 85 1.17 11.12 4.24
C ALA A 85 2.37 10.98 5.19
N GLU A 86 2.60 9.75 5.69
CA GLU A 86 3.58 9.47 6.74
C GLU A 86 4.53 8.32 6.37
N PRO A 87 5.79 8.33 6.85
CA PRO A 87 6.74 7.24 6.61
C PRO A 87 6.28 5.89 7.20
N HIS A 88 5.59 5.92 8.34
CA HIS A 88 5.05 4.70 8.96
C HIS A 88 3.99 4.03 8.07
N GLN A 89 3.10 4.83 7.48
CA GLN A 89 2.09 4.36 6.53
C GLN A 89 2.74 3.76 5.26
N ALA A 90 3.82 4.39 4.76
CA ALA A 90 4.58 3.85 3.64
C ALA A 90 5.21 2.48 3.97
N ASN A 91 5.76 2.32 5.17
CA ASN A 91 6.31 1.05 5.63
C ASN A 91 5.22 -0.04 5.79
N LEU A 92 4.05 0.28 6.35
CA LEU A 92 2.92 -0.63 6.44
C LEU A 92 2.42 -1.09 5.05
N ALA A 93 2.25 -0.15 4.11
CA ALA A 93 1.87 -0.46 2.75
C ALA A 93 2.91 -1.36 2.06
N MET A 94 4.20 -1.07 2.22
CA MET A 94 5.28 -1.92 1.68
C MET A 94 5.27 -3.33 2.29
N MET A 95 5.10 -3.45 3.60
CA MET A 95 5.06 -4.75 4.32
C MET A 95 3.89 -5.63 3.88
N HIS A 96 2.74 -5.02 3.55
CA HIS A 96 1.51 -5.75 3.26
C HIS A 96 1.19 -5.90 1.77
N LEU A 97 1.72 -5.02 0.90
CA LEU A 97 1.45 -5.04 -0.55
C LEU A 97 2.60 -5.56 -1.41
N ASP A 98 3.83 -5.70 -0.90
CA ASP A 98 4.89 -6.39 -1.66
C ASP A 98 4.46 -7.84 -1.95
N LYS A 99 4.61 -8.26 -3.22
CA LYS A 99 4.25 -9.58 -3.74
C LYS A 99 2.76 -9.94 -3.73
N VAL A 100 1.86 -8.98 -3.45
CA VAL A 100 0.43 -9.15 -3.73
C VAL A 100 0.20 -9.27 -5.24
N ARG A 101 -0.80 -10.06 -5.64
CA ARG A 101 -1.24 -10.07 -7.04
C ARG A 101 -2.32 -9.02 -7.26
N LEU A 102 -2.10 -8.19 -8.28
CA LEU A 102 -3.01 -7.14 -8.72
C LEU A 102 -3.20 -7.32 -10.23
N LEU A 103 -4.45 -7.56 -10.66
CA LEU A 103 -4.80 -7.78 -12.07
C LEU A 103 -3.92 -8.85 -12.74
N GLY A 104 -3.79 -10.02 -12.07
CA GLY A 104 -3.01 -11.16 -12.56
C GLY A 104 -1.49 -11.05 -12.40
N LYS A 105 -0.92 -9.88 -12.12
CA LYS A 105 0.53 -9.69 -11.94
C LYS A 105 0.92 -9.52 -10.48
N GLN A 106 2.01 -10.17 -10.07
CA GLN A 106 2.59 -10.00 -8.74
C GLN A 106 3.36 -8.67 -8.67
N ILE A 107 2.84 -7.69 -7.95
CA ILE A 107 3.46 -6.37 -7.83
C ILE A 107 4.64 -6.44 -6.86
N ARG A 108 5.61 -5.55 -7.06
CA ARG A 108 6.75 -5.36 -6.16
C ARG A 108 6.74 -3.95 -5.59
N VAL A 109 6.74 -3.83 -4.27
CA VAL A 109 6.66 -2.56 -3.55
C VAL A 109 7.98 -2.32 -2.80
N MET A 110 8.61 -1.18 -3.04
CA MET A 110 9.89 -0.81 -2.44
C MET A 110 9.89 0.66 -2.01
N SER A 111 10.75 1.02 -1.06
CA SER A 111 11.06 2.42 -0.77
C SER A 111 11.64 3.13 -2.01
N SER A 112 11.10 4.28 -2.37
CA SER A 112 11.63 5.09 -3.46
C SER A 112 12.86 5.90 -3.02
N LYS A 113 13.72 6.22 -4.00
CA LYS A 113 14.83 7.19 -3.82
C LYS A 113 14.35 8.64 -3.85
N HIS A 114 13.14 8.89 -4.34
CA HIS A 114 12.54 10.23 -4.37
C HIS A 114 11.91 10.56 -3.01
N GLN A 115 12.05 11.80 -2.56
CA GLN A 115 11.43 12.28 -1.31
C GLN A 115 10.00 12.80 -1.51
N MET A 116 9.63 13.21 -2.73
CA MET A 116 8.31 13.73 -3.08
C MET A 116 7.95 13.33 -4.52
N VAL A 117 6.66 13.08 -4.78
CA VAL A 117 6.13 12.95 -6.14
C VAL A 117 5.85 14.33 -6.71
N GLN A 118 6.55 14.66 -7.80
CA GLN A 118 6.37 15.91 -8.52
C GLN A 118 5.15 15.82 -9.44
N LEU A 119 4.31 16.87 -9.42
CA LEU A 119 3.23 17.04 -10.37
C LEU A 119 3.79 17.42 -11.75
N PRO A 120 3.24 16.88 -12.85
CA PRO A 120 3.57 17.35 -14.19
C PRO A 120 3.15 18.82 -14.36
N LYS A 121 3.90 19.54 -15.20
CA LYS A 121 3.49 20.85 -15.70
C LYS A 121 2.38 20.66 -16.74
N ASP A 122 1.53 21.68 -16.92
CA ASP A 122 0.48 21.67 -17.94
C ASP A 122 1.06 21.35 -19.34
N GLY A 123 0.35 20.50 -20.09
CA GLY A 123 0.78 20.01 -21.41
C GLY A 123 1.81 18.86 -21.40
N HIS A 124 2.31 18.40 -20.24
CA HIS A 124 3.24 17.27 -20.17
C HIS A 124 2.51 15.91 -20.34
N PRO A 125 3.06 14.91 -21.06
CA PRO A 125 2.39 13.63 -21.30
C PRO A 125 2.08 12.80 -20.02
N ASP A 126 2.77 13.06 -18.91
CA ASP A 126 2.44 12.49 -17.59
C ASP A 126 1.13 13.04 -16.97
N ALA A 127 0.49 14.07 -17.54
CA ALA A 127 -0.65 14.76 -16.93
C ALA A 127 -1.85 13.84 -16.67
N GLY A 128 -2.14 12.88 -17.56
CA GLY A 128 -3.18 11.86 -17.33
C GLY A 128 -2.77 10.73 -16.39
N PHE A 129 -1.47 10.61 -16.08
CA PHE A 129 -0.88 9.53 -15.29
C PHE A 129 -0.49 9.94 -13.86
N THR A 130 -0.59 11.23 -13.53
CA THR A 130 -0.31 11.77 -12.20
C THR A 130 -1.55 12.43 -11.61
N LYS A 131 -1.90 12.08 -10.37
CA LYS A 131 -3.07 12.63 -9.68
C LYS A 131 -2.73 13.01 -8.23
N ASP A 132 -3.17 14.20 -7.83
CA ASP A 132 -3.08 14.69 -6.46
C ASP A 132 -4.35 14.33 -5.69
N TYR A 133 -4.16 13.86 -4.46
CA TYR A 133 -5.20 13.38 -3.55
C TYR A 133 -5.09 14.03 -2.17
N THR A 134 -4.19 15.00 -1.94
CA THR A 134 -3.99 15.71 -0.65
C THR A 134 -5.32 16.14 0.00
N SER A 135 -6.22 16.72 -0.81
CA SER A 135 -7.55 17.20 -0.40
C SER A 135 -8.64 16.12 -0.33
N SER A 136 -8.36 14.86 -0.67
CA SER A 136 -9.35 13.79 -0.80
C SER A 136 -10.19 13.54 0.46
N ASN A 137 -11.50 13.40 0.28
CA ASN A 137 -12.47 13.01 1.31
C ASN A 137 -12.51 11.48 1.55
N LEU A 138 -11.81 10.70 0.71
CA LEU A 138 -11.73 9.24 0.86
C LEU A 138 -10.63 8.80 1.85
N HIS A 139 -9.72 9.71 2.21
CA HIS A 139 -8.73 9.53 3.28
C HIS A 139 -9.34 8.97 4.57
N ARG A 140 -8.64 7.98 5.15
CA ARG A 140 -9.10 7.18 6.29
C ARG A 140 -8.38 7.58 7.58
N PHE A 141 -7.25 8.28 7.51
CA PHE A 141 -6.33 8.49 8.64
C PHE A 141 -6.21 9.96 9.10
N LYS A 142 -6.75 10.92 8.33
CA LYS A 142 -6.85 12.37 8.61
C LYS A 142 -7.26 12.80 10.03
N LYS A 143 -7.95 11.95 10.81
CA LYS A 143 -8.35 12.25 12.20
C LYS A 143 -7.37 11.56 13.18
N PRO A 144 -6.57 12.31 13.96
CA PRO A 144 -5.75 11.74 15.03
C PRO A 144 -6.59 10.90 16.00
N GLY A 145 -6.05 9.77 16.46
CA GLY A 145 -6.79 8.84 17.32
C GLY A 145 -7.94 8.06 16.64
N SER A 146 -8.07 8.14 15.30
CA SER A 146 -9.06 7.34 14.56
C SER A 146 -8.87 5.85 14.82
N LYS A 147 -9.96 5.12 15.08
CA LYS A 147 -9.96 3.66 15.21
C LYS A 147 -9.40 2.93 13.97
N ASN A 148 -9.32 3.62 12.82
CA ASN A 148 -8.75 3.04 11.59
C ASN A 148 -7.28 2.63 11.76
N TYR A 149 -6.48 3.38 12.53
CA TYR A 149 -5.08 3.02 12.82
C TYR A 149 -4.94 1.66 13.56
N GLN A 150 -5.99 1.22 14.28
CA GLN A 150 -6.02 -0.06 14.99
C GLN A 150 -6.62 -1.21 14.17
N ASN A 151 -7.11 -0.92 12.95
CA ASN A 151 -7.86 -1.85 12.10
C ASN A 151 -7.27 -1.96 10.68
N ILE A 152 -5.94 -1.87 10.59
CA ILE A 152 -5.17 -2.18 9.39
C ILE A 152 -4.77 -3.66 9.45
N TYR A 153 -5.04 -4.41 8.39
CA TYR A 153 -4.79 -5.85 8.31
C TYR A 153 -4.10 -6.21 6.98
N PRO A 154 -3.32 -7.31 6.93
CA PRO A 154 -2.77 -7.82 5.68
C PRO A 154 -3.89 -8.22 4.71
N PRO A 155 -3.61 -8.29 3.39
CA PRO A 155 -4.57 -8.77 2.40
C PRO A 155 -5.06 -10.18 2.74
N SER A 156 -6.37 -10.37 2.67
CA SER A 156 -7.04 -11.64 2.94
C SER A 156 -8.24 -11.81 2.00
N ALA A 157 -8.73 -13.05 1.86
CA ALA A 157 -9.91 -13.33 1.05
C ALA A 157 -11.22 -12.82 1.67
N THR A 158 -11.19 -12.35 2.94
CA THR A 158 -12.37 -11.81 3.63
C THR A 158 -12.26 -10.29 3.75
N LEU A 159 -13.26 -9.60 3.22
CA LEU A 159 -13.40 -8.15 3.30
C LEU A 159 -14.30 -7.76 4.48
N HIS A 160 -13.92 -6.69 5.17
CA HIS A 160 -14.76 -5.98 6.12
C HIS A 160 -15.47 -4.82 5.39
N LEU A 161 -16.79 -4.88 5.36
CA LEU A 161 -17.68 -3.90 4.78
C LEU A 161 -18.23 -3.00 5.89
N SER A 162 -18.28 -1.69 5.68
CA SER A 162 -18.88 -0.74 6.61
C SER A 162 -19.53 0.45 5.91
N ASN A 163 -20.27 1.24 6.69
CA ASN A 163 -21.15 2.31 6.20
C ASN A 163 -22.34 1.78 5.39
N ILE A 164 -22.85 0.60 5.76
CA ILE A 164 -24.04 -0.01 5.17
C ILE A 164 -25.29 0.66 5.80
N PRO A 165 -26.23 1.19 5.00
CA PRO A 165 -27.45 1.78 5.54
C PRO A 165 -28.47 0.69 5.94
N PRO A 166 -29.39 0.97 6.90
CA PRO A 166 -30.21 -0.06 7.55
C PRO A 166 -31.26 -0.72 6.64
N ASN A 167 -31.54 -0.13 5.48
CA ASN A 167 -32.45 -0.67 4.47
C ASN A 167 -31.81 -1.72 3.54
N ILE A 168 -30.47 -1.81 3.52
CA ILE A 168 -29.72 -2.74 2.67
C ILE A 168 -29.62 -4.10 3.36
N LYS A 169 -30.04 -5.15 2.64
CA LYS A 169 -30.01 -6.54 3.06
C LYS A 169 -28.72 -7.24 2.61
N GLU A 170 -28.61 -8.51 3.00
CA GLU A 170 -27.51 -9.38 2.60
C GLU A 170 -27.55 -9.69 1.09
N GLU A 171 -28.76 -9.90 0.55
CA GLU A 171 -29.02 -10.15 -0.87
C GLU A 171 -28.52 -8.97 -1.72
N ASP A 172 -28.93 -7.74 -1.41
CA ASP A 172 -28.53 -6.52 -2.13
C ASP A 172 -26.99 -6.37 -2.23
N LEU A 173 -26.26 -6.75 -1.17
CA LEU A 173 -24.79 -6.69 -1.15
C LEU A 173 -24.15 -7.85 -1.92
N LYS A 174 -24.70 -9.07 -1.83
CA LYS A 174 -24.25 -10.21 -2.65
C LYS A 174 -24.43 -9.92 -4.14
N ASP A 175 -25.58 -9.37 -4.51
CA ASP A 175 -25.92 -9.01 -5.87
C ASP A 175 -25.04 -7.85 -6.36
N ALA A 176 -24.80 -6.83 -5.54
CA ALA A 176 -23.89 -5.74 -5.90
C ALA A 176 -22.47 -6.22 -6.22
N PHE A 177 -21.93 -7.19 -5.45
CA PHE A 177 -20.62 -7.79 -5.74
C PHE A 177 -20.67 -8.70 -6.97
N THR A 178 -21.71 -9.52 -7.12
CA THR A 178 -21.89 -10.46 -8.24
C THR A 178 -22.05 -9.72 -9.57
N ASN A 179 -22.85 -8.66 -9.61
CA ASN A 179 -23.05 -7.79 -10.76
C ASN A 179 -21.79 -7.01 -11.15
N ASN A 180 -20.81 -6.88 -10.25
CA ASN A 180 -19.48 -6.32 -10.53
C ASN A 180 -18.43 -7.40 -10.88
N GLY A 181 -18.84 -8.66 -11.06
CA GLY A 181 -18.00 -9.77 -11.51
C GLY A 181 -17.34 -10.59 -10.41
N PHE A 182 -17.75 -10.44 -9.14
CA PHE A 182 -17.15 -11.15 -8.01
C PHE A 182 -18.03 -12.27 -7.48
N THR A 183 -17.49 -13.49 -7.37
CA THR A 183 -18.18 -14.60 -6.68
C THR A 183 -18.12 -14.41 -5.16
N VAL A 184 -19.27 -14.42 -4.49
CA VAL A 184 -19.32 -14.37 -3.02
C VAL A 184 -19.40 -15.78 -2.45
N LYS A 185 -18.37 -16.22 -1.69
CA LYS A 185 -18.36 -17.51 -0.99
C LYS A 185 -19.12 -17.46 0.34
N GLY A 186 -19.02 -16.34 1.05
CA GLY A 186 -19.61 -16.19 2.39
C GLY A 186 -19.99 -14.75 2.66
N PHE A 187 -21.01 -14.56 3.50
CA PHE A 187 -21.43 -13.26 3.98
C PHE A 187 -21.89 -13.36 5.44
N LYS A 188 -21.68 -12.32 6.23
CA LYS A 188 -22.18 -12.24 7.61
C LYS A 188 -22.29 -10.78 8.09
N PHE A 189 -23.49 -10.31 8.40
CA PHE A 189 -23.66 -9.08 9.17
C PHE A 189 -23.10 -9.22 10.59
N PHE A 190 -22.58 -8.13 11.16
CA PHE A 190 -22.21 -8.09 12.57
C PHE A 190 -23.48 -8.08 13.44
N PRO A 191 -23.68 -9.04 14.37
CA PRO A 191 -24.94 -9.16 15.12
C PRO A 191 -25.32 -7.93 15.95
N LYS A 192 -24.31 -7.15 16.38
CA LYS A 192 -24.48 -5.94 17.20
C LYS A 192 -24.57 -4.65 16.38
N ASP A 193 -24.18 -4.67 15.11
CA ASP A 193 -24.20 -3.49 14.24
C ASP A 193 -24.34 -3.89 12.77
N LYS A 194 -25.58 -3.83 12.24
CA LYS A 194 -25.86 -4.13 10.84
C LYS A 194 -25.28 -3.10 9.85
N LYS A 195 -24.64 -2.02 10.32
CA LYS A 195 -23.87 -1.11 9.46
C LYS A 195 -22.54 -1.70 9.02
N MET A 196 -22.17 -2.88 9.52
CA MET A 196 -20.94 -3.61 9.20
C MET A 196 -21.24 -5.07 8.84
N ALA A 197 -20.46 -5.61 7.89
CA ALA A 197 -20.53 -7.01 7.47
C ALA A 197 -19.14 -7.57 7.13
N LEU A 198 -19.03 -8.89 7.12
CA LEU A 198 -17.94 -9.62 6.49
C LEU A 198 -18.44 -10.21 5.17
N LEU A 199 -17.60 -10.17 4.14
CA LEU A 199 -17.84 -10.81 2.84
C LEU A 199 -16.58 -11.57 2.43
N GLU A 200 -16.72 -12.85 2.11
CA GLU A 200 -15.62 -13.76 1.76
C GLU A 200 -15.65 -14.09 0.26
N LEU A 201 -14.49 -13.99 -0.38
CA LEU A 201 -14.27 -14.22 -1.81
C LEU A 201 -13.43 -15.49 -2.05
N PRO A 202 -13.28 -15.97 -3.31
CA PRO A 202 -12.63 -17.24 -3.58
C PRO A 202 -11.14 -17.27 -3.24
N SER A 203 -10.45 -16.14 -3.43
CA SER A 203 -9.02 -15.94 -3.17
C SER A 203 -8.71 -14.53 -2.63
N VAL A 204 -7.45 -14.32 -2.22
CA VAL A 204 -6.94 -12.98 -1.86
C VAL A 204 -6.89 -12.06 -3.08
N ASP A 205 -6.54 -12.61 -4.26
CA ASP A 205 -6.47 -11.88 -5.52
C ASP A 205 -7.84 -11.27 -5.89
N ASP A 206 -8.92 -12.06 -5.73
CA ASP A 206 -10.30 -11.60 -5.92
C ASP A 206 -10.68 -10.51 -4.91
N ALA A 207 -10.28 -10.66 -3.64
CA ALA A 207 -10.56 -9.69 -2.60
C ALA A 207 -9.82 -8.37 -2.80
N VAL A 208 -8.60 -8.38 -3.35
CA VAL A 208 -7.87 -7.18 -3.76
C VAL A 208 -8.60 -6.46 -4.90
N ALA A 209 -9.04 -7.19 -5.92
CA ALA A 209 -9.80 -6.63 -7.04
C ALA A 209 -11.17 -6.08 -6.60
N ALA A 210 -11.89 -6.82 -5.75
CA ALA A 210 -13.17 -6.40 -5.18
C ALA A 210 -13.03 -5.20 -4.26
N LEU A 211 -11.98 -5.12 -3.44
CA LEU A 211 -11.71 -3.94 -2.62
C LEU A 211 -11.51 -2.70 -3.49
N ILE A 212 -10.77 -2.79 -4.59
CA ILE A 212 -10.55 -1.66 -5.49
C ILE A 212 -11.84 -1.24 -6.19
N LYS A 213 -12.61 -2.21 -6.72
CA LYS A 213 -13.82 -1.97 -7.50
C LYS A 213 -15.02 -1.50 -6.66
N MET A 214 -15.16 -2.01 -5.44
CA MET A 214 -16.32 -1.78 -4.57
C MET A 214 -16.08 -0.72 -3.49
N HIS A 215 -14.86 -0.18 -3.34
CA HIS A 215 -14.65 0.96 -2.45
C HIS A 215 -15.37 2.20 -2.98
N ASN A 216 -16.07 2.91 -2.08
CA ASN A 216 -16.91 4.04 -2.41
C ASN A 216 -18.06 3.70 -3.38
N TYR A 217 -18.47 2.43 -3.49
CA TYR A 217 -19.67 2.03 -4.22
C TYR A 217 -20.92 2.64 -3.56
N GLN A 218 -21.79 3.27 -4.35
CA GLN A 218 -22.97 3.96 -3.84
C GLN A 218 -24.08 2.95 -3.49
N LEU A 219 -24.45 2.84 -2.21
CA LEU A 219 -25.54 1.98 -1.72
C LEU A 219 -26.87 2.74 -1.57
N SER A 220 -26.80 4.06 -1.47
CA SER A 220 -27.94 5.00 -1.42
C SER A 220 -27.41 6.41 -1.69
N GLU A 221 -28.29 7.39 -1.87
CA GLU A 221 -27.93 8.79 -2.13
C GLU A 221 -26.84 9.33 -1.18
N GLN A 222 -26.92 8.98 0.12
CA GLN A 222 -26.01 9.48 1.16
C GLN A 222 -24.92 8.49 1.59
N ASN A 223 -25.07 7.18 1.32
CA ASN A 223 -24.17 6.15 1.86
C ASN A 223 -23.35 5.47 0.77
N HIS A 224 -22.03 5.61 0.90
CA HIS A 224 -21.03 4.96 0.06
C HIS A 224 -20.32 3.87 0.87
N LEU A 225 -20.18 2.69 0.29
CA LEU A 225 -19.58 1.51 0.90
C LEU A 225 -18.11 1.75 1.22
N ARG A 226 -17.69 1.45 2.45
CA ARG A 226 -16.29 1.41 2.86
C ARG A 226 -15.83 -0.04 2.96
N VAL A 227 -14.66 -0.32 2.40
CA VAL A 227 -14.11 -1.67 2.23
C VAL A 227 -12.65 -1.69 2.71
N SER A 228 -12.34 -2.67 3.56
CA SER A 228 -11.01 -2.98 4.10
C SER A 228 -10.81 -4.50 4.14
N PHE A 229 -9.57 -4.98 4.27
CA PHE A 229 -9.33 -6.40 4.58
C PHE A 229 -9.75 -6.74 6.02
N SER A 230 -10.10 -7.99 6.27
CA SER A 230 -10.49 -8.53 7.57
C SER A 230 -9.48 -9.58 8.05
N LYS A 231 -9.17 -9.58 9.35
CA LYS A 231 -8.49 -10.72 10.02
C LYS A 231 -9.42 -11.86 10.41
N SER A 232 -10.74 -11.63 10.35
CA SER A 232 -11.76 -12.58 10.77
C SER A 232 -12.26 -13.36 9.57
N ASN A 233 -12.15 -14.69 9.61
CA ASN A 233 -12.78 -15.58 8.64
C ASN A 233 -14.27 -15.75 8.98
N ILE A 234 -15.11 -15.97 7.96
CA ILE A 234 -16.50 -16.35 8.18
C ILE A 234 -16.49 -17.83 8.51
N GLN A 235 -16.65 -18.18 9.79
CA GLN A 235 -16.86 -19.58 10.18
C GLN A 235 -18.14 -20.07 9.49
N SER A 236 -17.97 -20.93 8.49
CA SER A 236 -19.06 -21.71 7.91
C SER A 236 -19.65 -22.57 9.01
N THR A 237 -20.90 -22.29 9.38
CA THR A 237 -21.66 -23.16 10.28
C THR A 237 -22.03 -24.43 9.52
N THR A 238 -21.06 -25.34 9.37
CA THR A 238 -21.35 -26.72 9.02
C THR A 238 -22.26 -27.26 10.10
N MET A 239 -23.53 -27.49 9.75
CA MET A 239 -24.47 -28.14 10.65
C MET A 239 -23.87 -29.50 11.04
N ARG A 240 -23.65 -29.70 12.34
CA ARG A 240 -23.50 -31.06 12.87
C ARG A 240 -24.89 -31.68 12.81
N SER A 241 -25.09 -32.54 11.81
CA SER A 241 -26.14 -33.55 11.77
C SER A 241 -26.03 -34.49 12.96
#